data_AF-A0A248VQ86-F1
#
_entry.id   AF-A0A248VQ86-F1
#
_cell.length_a   1.000
_cell.length_b   1.000
_cell.length_c   1.000
_cell.angle_alpha   90.00
_cell.angle_beta   90.00
_cell.angle_gamma   90.00
#
_symmetry.space_group_name_H-M   'P 1'
#
loop_
_entity.id
_entity.type
_entity.pdbx_description
1 polymer ?
#
loop_
_entity_poly.entity_id
_entity_poly.type
_entity_poly.pdbx_seq_one_letter_code
_entity_poly.pdbx_strand_id
1 'polypeptide(L)'
;MDAVDETRTKAPRERELSVPVLPESAKRRPKLIPIAVWAEETFGDYAPPVRTIRSWIRAGKIYPMPVKIGRSYYVKPDAEYVDPLVQRFRRSIGRY
;
A
#
# COMPACT_ATOMS: atom_id res chain seq x y z
N MET A 1 -20.11 25.71 64.61
CA MET A 1 -18.91 25.42 63.79
C MET A 1 -19.38 25.30 62.36
N ASP A 2 -19.73 26.47 61.83
CA ASP A 2 -19.99 26.70 60.41
C ASP A 2 -18.66 26.72 59.66
N ALA A 3 -18.59 25.98 58.56
CA ALA A 3 -17.92 26.39 57.33
C ALA A 3 -17.98 25.24 56.33
N VAL A 4 -18.93 25.38 55.41
CA VAL A 4 -18.88 24.95 54.01
C VAL A 4 -17.46 24.65 53.50
N ASP A 5 -17.24 23.45 52.95
CA ASP A 5 -16.20 23.24 51.94
C ASP A 5 -16.78 22.43 50.79
N GLU A 6 -17.42 23.20 49.91
CA GLU A 6 -17.89 22.81 48.60
C GLU A 6 -16.69 22.56 47.69
N THR A 7 -16.16 21.33 47.72
CA THR A 7 -15.14 20.90 46.76
C THR A 7 -15.77 20.51 45.43
N ARG A 8 -16.16 21.56 44.70
CA ARG A 8 -15.78 21.79 43.29
C ARG A 8 -15.75 20.56 42.37
N THR A 9 -16.87 20.36 41.67
CA THR A 9 -16.93 19.84 40.30
C THR A 9 -15.68 20.17 39.49
N LYS A 10 -14.92 19.14 39.07
CA LYS A 10 -14.06 19.21 37.88
C LYS A 10 -13.61 17.84 37.34
N ALA A 11 -14.53 17.11 36.71
CA ALA A 11 -14.15 16.46 35.44
C ALA A 11 -14.29 17.51 34.31
N PRO A 12 -13.80 17.33 33.07
CA PRO A 12 -12.91 16.32 32.49
C PRO A 12 -11.73 16.99 31.74
N ARG A 13 -10.60 16.32 31.44
CA ARG A 13 -9.74 16.70 30.29
C ARG A 13 -8.99 15.50 29.72
N GLU A 14 -9.50 15.02 28.60
CA GLU A 14 -8.91 14.12 27.61
C GLU A 14 -7.56 14.69 27.09
N ARG A 15 -6.52 14.65 27.93
CA ARG A 15 -5.15 15.03 27.54
C ARG A 15 -4.26 13.83 27.30
N GLU A 16 -4.85 12.70 26.89
CA GLU A 16 -4.13 11.53 26.43
C GLU A 16 -4.07 11.41 24.89
N LEU A 17 -4.58 12.40 24.14
CA LEU A 17 -4.66 12.32 22.67
C LEU A 17 -4.07 13.56 21.99
N SER A 18 -2.82 13.91 22.28
CA SER A 18 -2.08 14.87 21.44
C SER A 18 -0.57 14.66 21.44
N VAL A 19 -0.10 13.41 21.41
CA VAL A 19 1.13 13.16 20.66
C VAL A 19 0.68 13.16 19.20
N PRO A 20 1.11 14.11 18.34
CA PRO A 20 1.01 13.86 16.93
C PRO A 20 1.93 12.66 16.69
N VAL A 21 1.35 11.45 16.64
CA VAL A 21 1.99 10.32 15.98
C VAL A 21 2.04 10.73 14.52
N LEU A 22 2.99 11.62 14.19
CA LEU A 22 3.58 11.73 12.88
C LEU A 22 3.77 10.29 12.45
N PRO A 23 3.32 9.89 11.25
CA PRO A 23 3.49 8.52 10.85
C PRO A 23 4.99 8.22 10.93
N GLU A 24 5.39 7.41 11.91
CA GLU A 24 6.67 6.69 12.04
C GLU A 24 6.93 5.75 10.82
N SER A 25 6.11 5.93 9.79
CA SER A 25 6.02 5.23 8.52
C SER A 25 6.34 6.16 7.35
N ALA A 26 7.12 7.23 7.60
CA ALA A 26 8.03 7.77 6.59
C ALA A 26 9.29 6.89 6.45
N LYS A 27 9.23 5.62 6.89
CA LYS A 27 10.13 4.56 6.42
C LYS A 27 10.21 4.72 4.92
N ARG A 28 11.39 5.08 4.44
CA ARG A 28 11.70 5.29 3.02
C ARG A 28 11.38 4.00 2.29
N ARG A 29 10.10 3.79 1.92
CA ARG A 29 9.70 2.63 1.16
C ARG A 29 10.59 2.65 -0.08
N PRO A 30 11.34 1.57 -0.34
CA PRO A 30 12.21 1.54 -1.50
C PRO A 30 11.36 1.95 -2.68
N LYS A 31 11.78 3.00 -3.38
CA LYS A 31 10.98 3.60 -4.48
C LYS A 31 10.66 2.54 -5.54
N LEU A 32 11.52 1.52 -5.63
CA LEU A 32 11.48 0.42 -6.58
C LEU A 32 12.03 -0.85 -5.91
N ILE A 33 11.32 -1.97 -6.06
CA ILE A 33 11.72 -3.32 -5.64
C ILE A 33 11.94 -4.21 -6.87
N PRO A 34 12.81 -5.23 -6.80
CA PRO A 34 12.96 -6.19 -7.89
C PRO A 34 11.65 -6.93 -8.16
N ILE A 35 11.37 -7.22 -9.43
CA ILE A 35 10.11 -7.88 -9.83
C ILE A 35 9.90 -9.27 -9.21
N ALA A 36 11.00 -9.99 -8.92
CA ALA A 36 10.92 -11.29 -8.26
C ALA A 36 10.41 -11.14 -6.83
N VAL A 37 10.97 -10.19 -6.08
CA VAL A 37 10.54 -9.85 -4.72
C VAL A 37 9.09 -9.37 -4.71
N TRP A 38 8.71 -8.51 -5.65
CA TRP A 38 7.31 -8.08 -5.78
C TRP A 38 6.35 -9.25 -5.99
N ALA A 39 6.72 -10.23 -6.80
CA ALA A 39 5.87 -11.38 -7.06
C ALA A 39 5.74 -12.28 -5.81
N GLU A 40 6.82 -12.44 -5.04
CA GLU A 40 6.79 -13.12 -3.74
C GLU A 40 5.91 -12.36 -2.73
N GLU A 41 6.01 -11.02 -2.66
CA GLU A 41 5.16 -10.21 -1.78
C GLU A 41 3.68 -10.26 -2.19
N THR A 42 3.38 -10.34 -3.49
CA THR A 42 2.01 -10.30 -4.02
C THR A 42 1.32 -11.66 -3.97
N PHE A 43 2.04 -12.73 -4.33
CA PHE A 43 1.48 -14.08 -4.52
C PHE A 43 1.95 -15.09 -3.47
N GLY A 44 2.91 -14.73 -2.61
CA GLY A 44 3.47 -15.60 -1.58
C GLY A 44 4.10 -16.86 -2.17
N ASP A 45 3.85 -18.00 -1.53
CA ASP A 45 4.36 -19.31 -1.93
C ASP A 45 3.88 -19.78 -3.32
N TYR A 46 2.82 -19.15 -3.84
CA TYR A 46 2.28 -19.43 -5.17
C TYR A 46 2.83 -18.47 -6.23
N ALA A 47 3.95 -17.80 -5.95
CA ALA A 47 4.60 -16.91 -6.88
C ALA A 47 4.98 -17.65 -8.18
N PRO A 48 4.56 -17.14 -9.35
CA PRO A 48 4.92 -17.75 -10.62
C PRO A 48 6.42 -17.59 -10.89
N PRO A 49 7.02 -18.48 -11.71
CA PRO A 49 8.44 -18.39 -12.03
C PRO A 49 8.76 -17.09 -12.78
N VAL A 50 9.99 -16.59 -12.62
CA VAL A 50 10.49 -15.33 -13.21
C VAL A 50 10.24 -15.24 -14.72
N ARG A 51 10.27 -16.37 -15.44
CA ARG A 51 9.97 -16.42 -16.88
C ARG A 51 8.55 -15.98 -17.20
N THR A 52 7.58 -16.42 -16.40
CA THR A 52 6.15 -16.04 -16.52
C THR A 52 5.97 -14.57 -16.21
N ILE A 53 6.58 -14.09 -15.13
CA ILE A 53 6.54 -12.69 -14.74
C ILE A 53 7.09 -11.80 -15.87
N ARG A 54 8.24 -12.16 -16.47
CA ARG A 54 8.79 -11.44 -17.64
C ARG A 54 7.85 -11.46 -18.86
N SER A 55 7.01 -12.50 -19.00
CA SER A 55 5.97 -12.53 -20.03
C SER A 55 4.86 -11.52 -19.73
N TRP A 56 4.47 -11.36 -18.46
CA TRP A 56 3.50 -10.36 -18.03
C TRP A 56 3.97 -8.93 -18.24
N ILE A 57 5.26 -8.65 -17.99
CA ILE A 57 5.85 -7.34 -18.30
C ILE A 57 5.73 -7.04 -19.80
N ARG A 58 6.11 -8.00 -20.66
CA ARG A 58 6.01 -7.85 -22.11
C ARG A 58 4.57 -7.72 -22.60
N ALA A 59 3.64 -8.37 -21.91
CA ALA A 59 2.20 -8.30 -22.19
C ALA A 59 1.51 -7.09 -21.55
N GLY A 60 2.23 -6.25 -20.78
CA GLY A 60 1.66 -5.08 -20.12
C GLY A 60 0.67 -5.39 -18.99
N LYS A 61 0.78 -6.55 -18.33
CA LYS A 61 -0.17 -7.00 -17.28
C LYS A 61 0.18 -6.52 -15.87
N ILE A 62 1.12 -5.59 -15.72
CA ILE A 62 1.57 -5.08 -14.41
C ILE A 62 1.52 -3.55 -14.47
N TYR A 63 0.84 -2.94 -13.51
CA TYR A 63 0.67 -1.49 -13.44
C TYR A 63 1.05 -0.96 -12.04
N PRO A 64 1.89 0.10 -11.93
CA PRO A 64 2.57 0.81 -13.01
C PRO A 64 3.62 -0.05 -13.73
N MET A 65 3.92 0.30 -14.99
CA MET A 65 4.78 -0.52 -15.84
C MET A 65 6.20 -0.64 -15.24
N PRO A 66 6.76 -1.86 -15.14
CA PRO A 66 8.09 -2.04 -14.56
C PRO A 66 9.19 -1.33 -15.34
N VAL A 67 10.13 -0.73 -14.62
CA VAL A 67 11.30 -0.06 -15.18
C VAL A 67 12.44 -1.07 -15.32
N LYS A 68 13.02 -1.16 -16.52
CA LYS A 68 14.19 -2.00 -16.77
C LYS A 68 15.46 -1.26 -16.36
N ILE A 69 16.19 -1.80 -15.38
CA ILE A 69 17.48 -1.25 -14.92
C ILE A 69 18.52 -2.37 -15.08
N GLY A 70 19.44 -2.19 -16.03
CA GLY A 70 20.43 -3.22 -16.39
C GLY A 70 19.78 -4.51 -16.90
N ARG A 71 20.02 -5.62 -16.20
CA ARG A 71 19.50 -6.97 -16.53
C ARG A 71 18.20 -7.32 -15.80
N SER A 72 17.73 -6.46 -14.90
CA SER A 72 16.60 -6.73 -14.01
C SER A 72 15.47 -5.73 -14.22
N TYR A 73 14.26 -6.16 -13.87
CA TYR A 73 13.09 -5.29 -13.84
C TYR A 73 12.78 -4.91 -12.41
N TYR A 74 12.44 -3.65 -12.25
CA TYR A 74 12.07 -3.08 -10.98
C TYR A 74 10.68 -2.49 -11.08
N VAL A 75 9.90 -2.69 -10.04
CA VAL A 75 8.53 -2.24 -9.95
C VAL A 75 8.34 -1.53 -8.62
N LYS A 76 7.36 -0.66 -8.52
CA LYS A 76 7.00 -0.13 -7.22
C LYS A 76 6.30 -1.22 -6.37
N PRO A 77 6.45 -1.20 -5.04
CA PRO A 77 5.77 -2.17 -4.17
C PRO A 77 4.24 -2.01 -4.17
N ASP A 78 3.72 -0.86 -4.59
CA ASP A 78 2.28 -0.58 -4.74
C ASP A 78 1.73 -1.02 -6.12
N ALA A 79 2.49 -1.80 -6.90
CA ALA A 79 2.03 -2.25 -8.21
C ALA A 79 1.06 -3.41 -8.12
N GLU A 80 0.09 -3.40 -9.02
CA GLU A 80 -0.97 -4.39 -9.14
C GLU A 80 -0.83 -5.19 -10.44
N TYR A 81 -1.17 -6.48 -10.37
CA TYR A 81 -1.37 -7.30 -11.56
C TYR A 81 -2.73 -6.98 -12.17
N VAL A 82 -2.71 -6.50 -13.42
CA VAL A 82 -3.91 -6.12 -14.15
C VAL A 82 -4.07 -7.05 -15.33
N ASP A 83 -5.15 -7.83 -15.35
CA ASP A 83 -5.49 -8.56 -16.57
C ASP A 83 -6.15 -7.60 -17.58
N PRO A 84 -5.63 -7.48 -18.81
CA PRO A 84 -6.20 -6.61 -19.83
C PRO A 84 -7.68 -6.92 -20.16
N LEU A 85 -8.13 -8.15 -19.95
CA LEU A 85 -9.55 -8.51 -20.13
C LEU A 85 -10.43 -7.88 -19.04
N VAL A 86 -9.96 -7.85 -17.79
CA VAL A 86 -10.66 -7.23 -16.64
C VAL A 86 -10.65 -5.70 -16.77
N GLN A 87 -9.54 -5.13 -17.26
CA GLN A 87 -9.44 -3.68 -17.46
C GLN A 87 -10.42 -3.17 -18.53
N ARG A 88 -10.68 -3.96 -19.58
CA ARG A 88 -11.69 -3.63 -20.62
C ARG A 88 -13.11 -3.64 -20.06
N PHE A 89 -13.38 -4.50 -19.08
CA PHE A 89 -14.67 -4.58 -18.40
C PHE A 89 -14.92 -3.34 -17.51
N ARG A 90 -13.92 -2.87 -16.75
CA ARG A 90 -14.02 -1.64 -15.93
C ARG A 90 -14.39 -0.39 -16.74
N ARG A 91 -14.02 -0.33 -18.03
CA ARG A 91 -14.38 0.79 -18.92
C ARG A 91 -15.79 0.70 -19.50
N SER A 92 -16.47 -0.45 -19.38
CA SER A 92 -17.75 -0.72 -20.04
C SER A 92 -18.95 -0.79 -19.10
N ILE A 93 -18.78 -0.85 -17.77
CA ILE A 93 -19.90 -0.89 -16.81
C ILE A 93 -20.20 0.52 -16.26
N GLY A 94 -20.38 1.46 -17.18
CA GLY A 94 -20.73 2.85 -16.88
C GLY A 94 -21.90 3.31 -17.72
N ARG A 95 -23.00 2.54 -17.71
CA ARG A 95 -24.38 2.92 -18.06
C ARG A 95 -25.26 1.68 -18.04
N TYR A 96 -26.01 1.49 -16.96
CA TYR A 96 -27.44 1.13 -16.94
C TYR A 96 -28.01 1.59 -15.60
#